data_AF-A0A842X5C0-F1
#
_entry.id   AF-A0A842X5C0-F1
#
_cell.length_a   1.000
_cell.length_b   1.000
_cell.length_c   1.000
_cell.angle_alpha   90.00
_cell.angle_beta   90.00
_cell.angle_gamma   90.00
#
_symmetry.space_group_name_H-M   'P 1'
#
loop_
_entity.id
_entity.type
_entity.pdbx_description
1 polymer ?
#
loop_
_entity_poly.entity_id
_entity_poly.type
_entity_poly.pdbx_seq_one_letter_code
_entity_poly.pdbx_strand_id
1 'polypeptide(L)'
;MGAESGFFIVDDAELAEKLELLGAGVEEEGGRKLPLIEAAYFQEKGVLETGKSIRELVEGKEREFEVLKHLRDSGRIVRIGEGDSEFLRVYRKGMRIGEDRTEGIVRVLGEGEKPDLLADIAVAGKMRKELTYAFVGGDGITFVKAYRVSFE
;
A
#
# COMPACT_ATOMS: atom_id res chain seq x y z
N MET A 1 8.88 -14.45 -16.85
CA MET A 1 8.67 -13.83 -15.52
C MET A 1 10.02 -13.50 -14.90
N GLY A 2 10.55 -12.30 -15.16
CA GLY A 2 11.76 -11.78 -14.53
C GLY A 2 11.36 -10.80 -13.44
N ALA A 3 11.75 -11.05 -12.19
CA ALA A 3 11.64 -10.07 -11.12
C ALA A 3 12.76 -9.03 -11.29
N GLU A 4 12.59 -8.06 -12.19
CA GLU A 4 13.43 -6.87 -12.20
C GLU A 4 12.90 -5.87 -11.15
N SER A 5 13.79 -5.40 -10.29
CA SER A 5 13.62 -4.17 -9.49
C SER A 5 12.36 -4.08 -8.61
N GLY A 6 12.10 -5.02 -7.70
CA GLY A 6 11.08 -4.81 -6.65
C GLY A 6 9.62 -4.76 -7.14
N PHE A 7 9.37 -5.20 -8.37
CA PHE A 7 8.03 -5.36 -8.94
C PHE A 7 7.83 -6.74 -9.58
N PHE A 8 6.56 -7.10 -9.76
CA PHE A 8 6.08 -8.26 -10.51
C PHE A 8 5.31 -7.76 -11.73
N ILE A 9 5.62 -8.29 -12.91
CA ILE A 9 4.98 -7.90 -14.18
C ILE A 9 3.95 -8.95 -14.58
N VAL A 10 2.74 -8.48 -14.89
CA VAL A 10 1.63 -9.29 -15.43
C VAL A 10 1.43 -8.88 -16.89
N ASP A 11 1.76 -9.77 -17.81
CA ASP A 11 1.63 -9.60 -19.26
C ASP A 11 0.33 -10.21 -19.82
N ASP A 12 -0.31 -11.11 -19.08
CA ASP A 12 -1.63 -11.65 -19.39
C ASP A 12 -2.72 -10.56 -19.29
N ALA A 13 -3.41 -10.29 -20.41
CA ALA A 13 -4.36 -9.19 -20.51
C ALA A 13 -5.60 -9.37 -19.62
N GLU A 14 -6.13 -10.59 -19.52
CA GLU A 14 -7.33 -10.87 -18.71
C GLU A 14 -7.02 -10.72 -17.21
N LEU A 15 -5.87 -11.24 -16.77
CA LEU A 15 -5.40 -11.07 -15.41
C LEU A 15 -5.04 -9.61 -15.10
N ALA A 16 -4.43 -8.89 -16.04
CA ALA A 16 -4.12 -7.47 -15.88
C ALA A 16 -5.39 -6.63 -15.70
N GLU A 17 -6.44 -6.89 -16.49
CA GLU A 17 -7.75 -6.23 -16.35
C GLU A 17 -8.41 -6.58 -15.01
N LYS A 18 -8.40 -7.86 -14.61
CA LYS A 18 -8.92 -8.29 -13.31
C LYS A 18 -8.21 -7.59 -12.15
N LEU A 19 -6.88 -7.49 -12.20
CA LEU A 19 -6.07 -6.81 -11.20
C LEU A 19 -6.36 -5.30 -11.17
N GLU A 20 -6.57 -4.69 -12.33
CA GLU A 20 -7.04 -3.31 -12.41
C GLU A 20 -8.34 -3.10 -11.66
N LEU A 21 -9.35 -3.93 -11.94
CA LEU A 21 -10.66 -3.90 -11.29
C LEU A 21 -10.58 -4.05 -9.76
N LEU A 22 -9.54 -4.73 -9.27
CA LEU A 22 -9.24 -4.91 -7.84
C LEU A 22 -8.36 -3.77 -7.27
N GLY A 23 -8.08 -2.75 -8.07
CA GLY A 23 -7.23 -1.62 -7.71
C GLY A 23 -5.78 -2.05 -7.46
N ALA A 24 -5.23 -2.93 -8.28
CA ALA A 24 -3.87 -3.46 -8.17
C ALA A 24 -2.96 -3.01 -9.33
N GLY A 25 -1.65 -2.99 -9.09
CA GLY A 25 -0.60 -2.51 -10.02
C GLY A 25 -0.81 -1.14 -10.70
N VAL A 26 0.16 -0.74 -11.51
CA VAL A 26 0.08 0.42 -12.41
C VAL A 26 0.20 -0.10 -13.84
N GLU A 27 -0.51 0.52 -14.78
CA GLU A 27 -0.40 0.19 -16.20
C GLU A 27 0.98 0.63 -16.73
N GLU A 28 1.62 -0.24 -17.51
CA GLU A 28 2.92 0.03 -18.16
C GLU A 28 2.94 -0.62 -19.55
N GLU A 29 3.86 -0.21 -20.42
CA GLU A 29 3.98 -0.80 -21.76
C GLU A 29 4.23 -2.32 -21.67
N GLY A 30 3.26 -3.11 -22.13
CA GLY A 30 3.34 -4.58 -22.12
C GLY A 30 2.67 -5.27 -20.94
N GLY A 31 1.97 -4.55 -20.06
CA GLY A 31 1.15 -5.18 -19.03
C GLY A 31 0.88 -4.32 -17.80
N ARG A 32 0.76 -4.98 -16.65
CA ARG A 32 0.52 -4.33 -15.36
C ARG A 32 1.64 -4.65 -14.38
N LYS A 33 2.20 -3.61 -13.78
CA LYS A 33 3.32 -3.68 -12.83
C LYS A 33 2.82 -3.59 -11.40
N LEU A 34 3.07 -4.64 -10.62
CA LEU A 34 2.67 -4.74 -9.22
C LEU A 34 3.87 -4.61 -8.30
N PRO A 35 3.83 -3.77 -7.26
CA PRO A 35 4.81 -3.88 -6.17
C PRO A 35 4.78 -5.27 -5.55
N LEU A 36 5.93 -5.81 -5.11
CA LEU A 36 5.98 -7.19 -4.61
C LEU A 36 5.04 -7.46 -3.43
N ILE A 37 4.81 -6.50 -2.53
CA ILE A 37 3.84 -6.66 -1.44
C ILE A 37 2.38 -6.70 -1.93
N GLU A 38 2.06 -6.04 -3.05
CA GLU A 38 0.74 -6.19 -3.69
C GLU A 38 0.63 -7.56 -4.35
N ALA A 39 1.67 -8.00 -5.06
CA ALA A 39 1.72 -9.32 -5.67
C ALA A 39 1.56 -10.42 -4.61
N ALA A 40 2.21 -10.27 -3.45
CA ALA A 40 2.05 -11.15 -2.29
C ALA A 40 0.59 -11.22 -1.83
N TYR A 41 -0.08 -10.07 -1.70
CA TYR A 41 -1.48 -10.03 -1.28
C TYR A 41 -2.39 -10.79 -2.27
N PHE A 42 -2.25 -10.53 -3.58
CA PHE A 42 -3.07 -11.20 -4.59
C PHE A 42 -2.73 -12.68 -4.76
N GLN A 43 -1.48 -13.06 -4.48
CA GLN A 43 -1.12 -14.47 -4.39
C GLN A 43 -1.78 -15.14 -3.19
N GLU A 44 -1.78 -14.50 -2.02
CA GLU A 44 -2.47 -15.05 -0.84
C GLU A 44 -3.99 -15.19 -1.07
N LYS A 45 -4.60 -14.29 -1.86
CA LYS A 45 -6.01 -14.38 -2.25
C LYS A 45 -6.29 -15.36 -3.40
N GLY A 46 -5.28 -16.06 -3.92
CA GLY A 46 -5.43 -17.00 -5.03
C GLY A 46 -5.81 -16.34 -6.37
N VAL A 47 -5.50 -15.05 -6.53
CA VAL A 47 -5.76 -14.29 -7.76
C VAL A 47 -4.57 -14.32 -8.71
N LEU A 48 -3.36 -14.40 -8.17
CA LEU A 48 -2.09 -14.31 -8.89
C LEU A 48 -1.17 -15.46 -8.48
N GLU A 49 -0.39 -16.01 -9.41
CA GLU A 49 0.71 -16.93 -9.10
C GLU A 49 2.05 -16.31 -9.51
N THR A 50 2.97 -16.13 -8.56
CA THR A 50 4.27 -15.48 -8.84
C THR A 50 5.44 -16.46 -8.95
N GLY A 51 5.24 -17.72 -8.57
CA GLY A 51 6.31 -18.72 -8.46
C GLY A 51 7.25 -18.52 -7.25
N LYS A 52 7.07 -17.46 -6.47
CA LYS A 52 7.80 -17.20 -5.22
C LYS A 52 6.89 -17.43 -4.01
N SER A 53 7.47 -17.73 -2.85
CA SER A 53 6.72 -17.74 -1.59
C SER A 53 6.32 -16.33 -1.18
N ILE A 54 5.24 -16.21 -0.38
CA ILE A 54 4.82 -14.92 0.20
C ILE A 54 5.98 -14.27 0.97
N ARG A 55 6.74 -15.07 1.72
CA ARG A 55 7.89 -14.60 2.50
C ARG A 55 8.96 -13.94 1.64
N GLU A 56 9.26 -14.49 0.47
CA GLU A 56 10.24 -13.90 -0.47
C GLU A 56 9.73 -12.61 -1.12
N LEU A 57 8.42 -12.47 -1.31
CA LEU A 57 7.84 -11.26 -1.91
C LEU A 57 7.82 -10.07 -0.94
N VAL A 58 7.74 -10.34 0.36
CA VAL A 58 7.57 -9.30 1.40
C VAL A 58 8.82 -9.06 2.22
N GLU A 59 9.95 -9.67 1.85
CA GLU A 59 11.21 -9.55 2.57
C GLU A 59 11.61 -8.08 2.76
N GLY A 60 11.81 -7.68 4.02
CA GLY A 60 12.13 -6.31 4.42
C GLY A 60 10.96 -5.32 4.38
N LYS A 61 9.74 -5.78 4.07
CA LYS A 61 8.48 -5.01 4.07
C LYS A 61 7.34 -5.77 4.75
N GLU A 62 7.67 -6.61 5.72
CA GLU A 62 6.71 -7.51 6.38
C GLU A 62 5.61 -6.71 7.09
N ARG A 63 5.97 -5.60 7.75
CA ARG A 63 5.03 -4.73 8.47
C ARG A 63 4.10 -4.01 7.51
N GLU A 64 4.63 -3.49 6.41
CA GLU A 64 3.86 -2.84 5.36
C GLU A 64 2.89 -3.81 4.70
N PHE A 65 3.31 -5.06 4.50
CA PHE A 65 2.45 -6.11 4.00
C PHE A 65 1.30 -6.41 4.96
N GLU A 66 1.56 -6.50 6.27
CA GLU A 66 0.52 -6.74 7.27
C GLU A 66 -0.54 -5.62 7.28
N VAL A 67 -0.08 -4.35 7.25
CA VAL A 67 -0.96 -3.18 7.18
C VAL A 67 -1.74 -3.13 5.86
N LEU A 68 -1.07 -3.38 4.73
CA LEU A 68 -1.70 -3.44 3.42
C LEU A 68 -2.80 -4.51 3.40
N LYS A 69 -2.49 -5.71 3.89
CA LYS A 69 -3.43 -6.83 3.97
C LYS A 69 -4.64 -6.46 4.83
N HIS A 70 -4.42 -5.94 6.03
CA HIS A 70 -5.50 -5.52 6.93
C HIS A 70 -6.44 -4.51 6.26
N LEU A 71 -5.87 -3.48 5.64
CA LEU A 71 -6.65 -2.43 4.98
C LEU A 71 -7.38 -2.95 3.73
N ARG A 72 -6.75 -3.80 2.90
CA ARG A 72 -7.41 -4.39 1.72
C ARG A 72 -8.51 -5.37 2.11
N ASP A 73 -8.30 -6.17 3.16
CA ASP A 73 -9.32 -7.07 3.71
C ASP A 73 -10.53 -6.30 4.26
N SER A 74 -10.35 -5.05 4.68
CA SER A 74 -11.45 -4.15 5.07
C SER A 74 -12.21 -3.50 3.88
N GLY A 75 -11.79 -3.78 2.65
CA GLY A 75 -12.37 -3.28 1.40
C GLY A 75 -11.81 -1.94 0.93
N ARG A 76 -10.62 -1.54 1.40
CA ARG A 76 -9.92 -0.34 0.91
C ARG A 76 -8.95 -0.70 -0.21
N ILE A 77 -8.76 0.22 -1.16
CA ILE A 77 -7.64 0.12 -2.09
C ILE A 77 -6.43 0.77 -1.43
N VAL A 78 -5.30 0.05 -1.42
CA VAL A 78 -4.04 0.50 -0.84
C VAL A 78 -2.93 0.33 -1.85
N ARG A 79 -2.15 1.39 -2.03
CA ARG A 79 -0.99 1.45 -2.93
C ARG A 79 0.25 1.83 -2.14
N ILE A 80 1.41 1.35 -2.57
CA ILE A 80 2.67 1.95 -2.11
C ILE A 80 2.78 3.35 -2.74
N GLY A 81 3.24 4.34 -1.98
CA GLY A 81 3.51 5.66 -2.55
C GLY A 81 4.56 5.59 -3.67
N GLU A 82 4.41 6.42 -4.69
CA GLU A 82 5.39 6.54 -5.79
C GLU A 82 6.73 7.07 -5.26
N GLY A 83 7.84 6.49 -5.72
CA GLY A 83 9.23 6.93 -5.48
C GLY A 83 9.65 6.94 -4.00
N ASP A 84 10.39 5.93 -3.54
CA ASP A 84 10.94 5.78 -2.18
C ASP A 84 10.04 6.24 -1.02
N SER A 85 8.72 6.26 -1.26
CA SER A 85 7.79 6.84 -0.33
C SER A 85 7.55 5.84 0.78
N GLU A 86 7.90 6.30 1.96
CA GLU A 86 7.73 5.62 3.23
C GLU A 86 6.27 5.44 3.67
N PHE A 87 5.32 5.86 2.84
CA PHE A 87 3.89 5.86 3.12
C PHE A 87 3.11 4.94 2.18
N LEU A 88 2.12 4.26 2.76
CA LEU A 88 1.05 3.62 2.00
C LEU A 88 -0.03 4.67 1.67
N ARG A 89 -0.49 4.71 0.43
CA ARG A 89 -1.60 5.55 -0.03
C ARG A 89 -2.90 4.77 0.10
N VAL A 90 -3.84 5.30 0.87
CA VAL A 90 -5.14 4.66 1.13
C VAL A 90 -6.23 5.43 0.39
N TYR A 91 -7.01 4.69 -0.40
CA TYR A 91 -8.13 5.20 -1.16
C TYR A 91 -9.43 4.87 -0.41
N ARG A 92 -10.46 5.72 -0.60
CA ARG A 92 -11.78 5.53 0.03
C ARG A 92 -12.39 4.19 -0.36
N LYS A 93 -13.15 3.61 0.58
CA LYS A 93 -13.95 2.40 0.35
C LYS A 93 -14.99 2.67 -0.74
N GLY A 94 -15.07 1.76 -1.73
CA GLY A 94 -16.07 1.83 -2.81
C GLY A 94 -15.78 2.84 -3.92
N MET A 95 -14.56 3.38 -4.03
CA MET A 95 -14.19 4.21 -5.19
C MET A 95 -14.07 3.38 -6.47
N ARG A 96 -14.47 4.00 -7.59
CA ARG A 96 -14.18 3.51 -8.93
C ARG A 96 -12.75 3.85 -9.32
N ILE A 97 -12.10 2.95 -10.05
CA ILE A 97 -10.79 3.19 -10.67
C ILE A 97 -10.91 4.43 -11.57
N GLY A 98 -10.04 5.42 -11.35
CA GLY A 98 -10.06 6.72 -12.04
C GLY A 98 -10.62 7.90 -11.22
N GLU A 99 -11.26 7.67 -10.06
CA GLU A 99 -11.61 8.77 -9.13
C GLU A 99 -10.41 9.11 -8.24
N ASP A 100 -9.65 10.12 -8.69
CA ASP A 100 -8.25 10.31 -8.32
C ASP A 100 -8.01 11.12 -7.04
N ARG A 101 -8.60 10.70 -5.92
CA ARG A 101 -8.23 11.26 -4.60
C ARG A 101 -8.08 10.18 -3.55
N THR A 102 -6.83 9.77 -3.33
CA THR A 102 -6.38 9.16 -2.07
C THR A 102 -6.99 9.91 -0.88
N GLU A 103 -7.54 9.17 0.06
CA GLU A 103 -8.15 9.70 1.29
C GLU A 103 -7.07 10.17 2.26
N GLY A 104 -6.04 9.32 2.41
CA GLY A 104 -4.97 9.53 3.37
C GLY A 104 -3.70 8.79 2.98
N ILE A 105 -2.66 9.07 3.74
CA ILE A 105 -1.41 8.34 3.75
C ILE A 105 -1.22 7.67 5.11
N VAL A 106 -0.65 6.47 5.09
CA VAL A 106 -0.37 5.67 6.27
C VAL A 106 1.14 5.48 6.39
N ARG A 107 1.70 5.88 7.53
CA ARG A 107 3.09 5.58 7.91
C ARG A 107 3.10 4.33 8.78
N VAL A 108 3.84 3.30 8.36
CA VAL A 108 3.95 2.05 9.09
C VAL A 108 5.15 2.13 10.03
N LEU A 109 4.94 1.79 11.30
CA LEU A 109 5.95 1.83 12.35
C LEU A 109 5.88 0.54 13.17
N GLY A 110 7.03 0.11 13.70
CA GLY A 110 7.10 -0.96 14.69
C GLY A 110 6.68 -0.48 16.08
N GLU A 111 6.37 -1.44 16.95
CA GLU A 111 6.13 -1.16 18.36
C GLU A 111 7.32 -0.43 19.01
N GLY A 112 7.05 0.70 19.65
CA GLY A 112 8.07 1.54 20.30
C GLY A 112 8.87 2.45 19.36
N GLU A 113 8.71 2.33 18.04
CA GLU A 113 9.30 3.30 17.09
C GLU A 113 8.62 4.66 17.22
N LYS A 114 9.43 5.73 17.15
CA LYS A 114 8.95 7.10 17.31
C LYS A 114 8.72 7.73 15.94
N PRO A 115 7.52 8.26 15.65
CA PRO A 115 7.28 8.98 14.41
C PRO A 115 8.03 10.32 14.36
N ASP A 116 8.45 10.74 13.16
CA ASP A 116 8.82 12.14 12.92
C ASP A 116 7.56 12.95 12.64
N LEU A 117 6.83 13.28 13.72
CA LEU A 117 5.52 13.92 13.65
C LEU A 117 5.53 15.19 12.78
N LEU A 118 6.59 16.01 12.86
CA LEU A 118 6.64 17.28 12.14
C LEU A 118 6.89 17.04 10.64
N ALA A 119 7.83 16.17 10.29
CA ALA A 119 8.12 15.85 8.90
C ALA A 119 6.91 15.18 8.23
N ASP A 120 6.31 14.19 8.89
CA ASP A 120 5.21 13.40 8.34
C ASP A 120 3.94 14.26 8.18
N ILE A 121 3.62 15.13 9.15
CA ILE A 121 2.51 16.10 9.03
C ILE A 121 2.77 17.09 7.89
N ALA A 122 4.02 17.54 7.70
CA ALA A 122 4.36 18.44 6.60
C ALA A 122 4.17 17.76 5.24
N VAL A 123 4.58 16.49 5.09
CA VAL A 123 4.34 15.69 3.87
C VAL A 123 2.84 15.54 3.61
N ALA A 124 2.07 15.12 4.62
CA ALA A 124 0.62 14.97 4.52
C ALA A 124 -0.07 16.29 4.13
N GLY A 125 0.35 17.40 4.75
CA GLY A 125 -0.14 18.74 4.45
C GLY A 125 0.17 19.17 3.01
N LYS A 126 1.39 18.94 2.51
CA LYS A 126 1.78 19.22 1.13
C LYS A 126 0.94 18.42 0.13
N MET A 127 0.65 17.16 0.44
CA MET A 127 -0.18 16.28 -0.39
C MET A 127 -1.69 16.56 -0.24
N ARG A 128 -2.09 17.37 0.74
CA ARG A 128 -3.48 17.60 1.15
C ARG A 128 -4.20 16.29 1.48
N LYS A 129 -3.55 15.43 2.27
CA LYS A 129 -4.03 14.11 2.69
C LYS A 129 -4.09 13.99 4.20
N GLU A 130 -4.97 13.13 4.70
CA GLU A 130 -4.95 12.75 6.11
C GLU A 130 -3.72 11.89 6.43
N LEU A 131 -3.08 12.11 7.57
CA LEU A 131 -1.98 11.26 8.06
C LEU A 131 -2.51 10.28 9.10
N THR A 132 -2.16 9.01 8.93
CA THR A 132 -2.39 7.97 9.93
C THR A 132 -1.12 7.19 10.18
N TYR A 133 -0.80 6.92 11.43
CA TYR A 133 0.24 5.97 11.80
C TYR A 133 -0.37 4.59 12.00
N ALA A 134 0.28 3.55 11.51
CA ALA A 134 -0.04 2.16 11.79
C ALA A 134 1.11 1.55 12.57
N PHE A 135 0.91 1.35 13.87
CA PHE A 135 1.87 0.69 14.75
C PHE A 135 1.63 -0.81 14.73
N VAL A 136 2.63 -1.56 14.28
CA VAL A 136 2.62 -3.02 14.18
C VAL A 136 3.40 -3.60 15.36
N GLY A 137 2.72 -4.40 16.20
CA GLY A 137 3.29 -5.01 17.39
C GLY A 137 2.73 -6.41 17.67
N GLY A 138 3.08 -6.99 18.82
CA GLY A 138 2.68 -8.36 19.16
C GLY A 138 1.18 -8.60 19.25
N ASP A 139 0.41 -7.56 19.59
CA ASP A 139 -1.05 -7.61 19.75
C ASP A 139 -1.83 -7.22 18.47
N GLY A 140 -1.13 -6.97 17.35
CA GLY A 140 -1.70 -6.59 16.07
C GLY A 140 -1.40 -5.14 15.66
N ILE A 141 -2.33 -4.51 14.93
CA ILE A 141 -2.13 -3.18 14.33
C ILE A 141 -2.97 -2.13 15.04
N THR A 142 -2.32 -1.08 15.54
CA THR A 142 -3.00 0.11 16.11
C THR A 142 -2.88 1.30 15.16
N PHE A 143 -4.02 1.90 14.81
CA PHE A 143 -4.07 3.07 13.94
C PHE A 143 -4.27 4.37 14.73
N VAL A 144 -3.42 5.38 14.49
CA VAL A 144 -3.50 6.71 15.12
C VAL A 144 -3.54 7.78 14.05
N LYS A 145 -4.65 8.52 13.95
CA LYS A 145 -4.75 9.68 13.05
C LYS A 145 -4.03 10.87 13.67
N ALA A 146 -3.19 11.54 12.89
CA ALA A 146 -2.46 12.74 13.30
C ALA A 146 -2.79 13.92 12.41
N TYR A 147 -2.99 15.08 13.01
CA TYR A 147 -3.30 16.33 12.30
C TYR A 147 -2.80 17.53 13.10
N ARG A 148 -2.49 18.62 12.40
CA ARG A 148 -2.13 19.89 13.02
C ARG A 148 -3.41 20.60 13.47
N VAL A 149 -3.44 21.04 14.73
CA VAL A 149 -4.48 21.93 15.27
C VAL A 149 -3.87 23.31 15.49
N SER A 150 -4.60 24.35 15.14
CA SER A 150 -4.29 25.75 15.48
C SER A 150 -5.42 26.30 16.35
N PHE A 151 -5.08 27.11 17.36
CA PHE A 151 -6.02 27.69 18.32
C PHE A 151 -6.12 29.21 18.18
N GLU A 152 -5.89 29.74 16.97
CA GLU A 152 -6.08 31.16 16.66
C GLU A 152 -7.51 31.64 16.97
#